data_AF-A0A6G6J2I3-F1
#
_entry.id   AF-A0A6G6J2I3-F1
#
_cell.length_a   1.000
_cell.length_b   1.000
_cell.length_c   1.000
_cell.angle_alpha   90.00
_cell.angle_beta   90.00
_cell.angle_gamma   90.00
#
_symmetry.space_group_name_H-M   'P 1'
#
loop_
_entity.id
_entity.type
_entity.pdbx_description
1 polymer ?
#
loop_
_entity_poly.entity_id
_entity_poly.type
_entity_poly.pdbx_seq_one_letter_code
_entity_poly.pdbx_strand_id
1 'polypeptide(L)'
;MSQLKPGDIALVVGGDLLLGCEVELIKWVEPGRTWAVIRGVEYFLDPTEPAGGWHVRNATDTGIKDPRHLMPLRGNFQPEQQSVREVQA
;
A
#
# COMPACT_ATOMS: atom_id res chain seq x y z
N MET A 1 -15.31 2.84 3.29
CA MET A 1 -13.95 2.31 3.06
C MET A 1 -13.02 3.51 2.95
N SER A 2 -12.07 3.61 3.85
CA SER A 2 -11.11 4.71 3.89
C SER A 2 -10.28 4.74 2.60
N GLN A 3 -10.39 5.82 1.83
CA GLN A 3 -9.63 6.00 0.59
C GLN A 3 -8.16 6.22 0.94
N LEU A 4 -7.30 5.37 0.35
CA LEU A 4 -5.86 5.54 0.31
C LEU A 4 -5.51 6.86 -0.40
N LYS A 5 -4.50 7.57 0.08
CA LYS A 5 -3.97 8.79 -0.56
C LYS A 5 -2.44 8.81 -0.55
N PRO A 6 -1.79 9.69 -1.34
CA PRO A 6 -0.35 9.86 -1.29
C PRO A 6 0.12 10.20 0.13
N GLY A 7 1.23 9.59 0.56
CA GLY A 7 1.81 9.70 1.90
C GLY A 7 1.20 8.77 2.95
N ASP A 8 0.13 8.05 2.64
CA ASP A 8 -0.38 7.02 3.56
C ASP A 8 0.60 5.85 3.67
N ILE A 9 0.66 5.24 4.85
CA ILE A 9 1.37 3.99 5.09
C ILE A 9 0.38 2.83 5.00
N ALA A 10 0.78 1.75 4.34
CA ALA A 10 -0.02 0.54 4.19
C ALA A 10 0.82 -0.73 4.33
N LEU A 11 0.19 -1.80 4.77
CA LEU A 11 0.74 -3.15 4.69
C LEU A 11 0.31 -3.77 3.35
N VAL A 12 1.27 -4.35 2.63
CA VAL A 12 0.96 -5.14 1.44
C VAL A 12 0.47 -6.52 1.89
N VAL A 13 -0.77 -6.84 1.56
CA VAL A 13 -1.45 -8.08 2.00
C VAL A 13 -1.76 -9.04 0.84
N GLY A 14 -1.35 -8.72 -0.38
CA GLY A 14 -1.52 -9.58 -1.55
C GLY A 14 -0.62 -9.21 -2.74
N GLY A 15 -0.70 -10.02 -3.79
CA GLY A 15 0.17 -9.93 -4.97
C GLY A 15 1.52 -10.61 -4.77
N ASP A 16 2.47 -10.28 -5.64
CA ASP A 16 3.77 -10.92 -5.82
C ASP A 16 4.91 -10.24 -5.01
N LEU A 17 5.13 -8.95 -5.25
CA LEU A 17 6.23 -8.17 -4.68
C LEU A 17 5.84 -7.52 -3.35
N LEU A 18 6.81 -7.31 -2.46
CA LEU A 18 6.63 -6.57 -1.20
C LEU A 18 5.57 -7.15 -0.25
N LEU A 19 5.14 -8.40 -0.44
CA LEU A 19 4.12 -9.03 0.41
C LEU A 19 4.59 -9.06 1.88
N GLY A 20 3.73 -8.60 2.79
CA GLY A 20 4.05 -8.47 4.20
C GLY A 20 4.94 -7.28 4.56
N CYS A 21 5.32 -6.44 3.60
CA CYS A 21 6.07 -5.22 3.87
C CYS A 21 5.15 -4.03 4.14
N GLU A 22 5.60 -3.16 5.03
CA GLU A 22 5.09 -1.80 5.15
C GLU A 22 5.62 -0.95 3.97
N VAL A 23 4.72 -0.18 3.35
CA VAL A 23 5.04 0.69 2.22
C VAL A 23 4.36 2.05 2.36
N GLU A 24 5.02 3.08 1.84
CA GLU A 24 4.45 4.41 1.65
C GLU A 24 3.85 4.52 0.24
N LEU A 25 2.63 5.07 0.15
CA LEU A 25 1.97 5.35 -1.12
C LEU A 25 2.51 6.66 -1.72
N ILE A 26 3.04 6.59 -2.94
CA ILE A 26 3.65 7.74 -3.62
C ILE A 26 2.66 8.45 -4.53
N LYS A 27 2.04 7.71 -5.44
CA LYS A 27 1.05 8.25 -6.39
C LYS A 27 0.23 7.14 -7.03
N TRP A 28 -0.93 7.51 -7.53
CA TRP A 28 -1.69 6.66 -8.45
C TRP A 28 -1.07 6.71 -9.85
N VAL A 29 -1.04 5.56 -10.54
CA VAL A 29 -0.49 5.41 -11.89
C VAL A 29 -1.49 4.68 -12.76
N GLU A 30 -1.84 5.29 -13.90
CA GLU A 30 -2.70 4.69 -14.92
C GLU A 30 -1.93 3.72 -15.84
N PRO A 31 -2.60 2.73 -16.45
CA PRO A 31 -1.99 1.85 -17.45
C PRO A 31 -1.28 2.62 -18.56
N GLY A 32 -0.12 2.13 -18.98
CA GLY A 32 0.74 2.74 -20.00
C GLY A 32 1.51 3.99 -19.53
N ARG A 33 1.42 4.38 -18.25
CA ARG A 33 2.20 5.49 -17.69
C ARG A 33 3.45 5.02 -16.96
N THR A 34 4.50 5.83 -17.04
CA THR A 34 5.75 5.63 -16.31
C THR A 34 5.54 5.84 -14.82
N TRP A 35 5.95 4.87 -14.00
CA TRP A 35 5.89 4.97 -12.55
C TRP A 35 7.25 5.16 -11.89
N ALA A 36 8.33 4.64 -12.49
CA ALA A 36 9.69 4.83 -11.99
C ALA A 36 10.71 4.93 -13.14
N VAL A 37 11.82 5.62 -12.85
CA VAL A 37 13.03 5.60 -13.68
C VAL A 37 14.17 5.18 -12.77
N ILE A 38 14.66 3.95 -12.95
CA ILE A 38 15.68 3.35 -12.07
C ILE A 38 16.92 3.10 -12.91
N ARG A 39 18.03 3.75 -12.55
CA ARG A 39 19.32 3.66 -13.27
C ARG A 39 19.17 3.95 -14.79
N GLY A 40 18.32 4.92 -15.14
CA GLY A 40 18.06 5.31 -16.53
C GLY A 40 17.09 4.39 -17.28
N VAL A 41 16.57 3.34 -16.66
CA VAL A 41 15.54 2.47 -17.24
C VAL A 41 14.17 2.95 -16.79
N GLU A 42 13.28 3.20 -17.75
CA GLU A 42 11.89 3.56 -17.49
C GLU A 42 11.03 2.32 -17.26
N TYR A 43 10.22 2.36 -16.19
CA TYR A 43 9.27 1.32 -15.85
C TYR A 43 7.85 1.87 -15.99
N PHE A 44 7.02 1.15 -16.75
CA PHE A 44 5.66 1.53 -17.06
C PHE A 44 4.70 0.51 -16.45
N LEU A 45 3.49 0.95 -16.12
CA LEU A 45 2.40 0.03 -15.85
C LEU A 45 1.95 -0.54 -17.20
N ASP A 46 1.79 -1.87 -17.28
CA ASP A 46 1.39 -2.53 -18.52
C ASP A 46 0.09 -1.87 -19.07
N PRO A 47 0.07 -1.39 -20.32
CA PRO A 47 -1.12 -0.77 -20.92
C PRO A 47 -2.35 -1.66 -20.98
N THR A 48 -2.18 -2.98 -20.88
CA THR A 48 -3.26 -3.97 -20.92
C THR A 48 -3.91 -4.21 -19.55
N GLU A 49 -3.36 -3.64 -18.48
CA GLU A 49 -3.96 -3.73 -17.14
C GLU A 49 -5.36 -3.10 -17.14
N PRO A 50 -6.35 -3.76 -16.49
CA PRO A 50 -7.73 -3.29 -16.50
C PRO A 50 -7.96 -2.02 -15.65
N ALA A 51 -7.01 -1.68 -14.77
CA ALA A 51 -7.07 -0.52 -13.90
C ALA A 51 -5.67 -0.02 -13.53
N GLY A 52 -5.59 1.22 -13.05
CA GLY A 52 -4.37 1.76 -12.45
C GLY A 52 -4.01 1.11 -11.12
N GLY A 53 -2.88 1.53 -10.56
CA GLY A 53 -2.40 1.07 -9.27
C GLY A 53 -1.61 2.12 -8.51
N TRP A 54 -1.37 1.84 -7.23
CA TRP A 54 -0.54 2.66 -6.37
C TRP A 54 0.94 2.36 -6.60
N HIS A 55 1.71 3.36 -7.00
CA HIS A 55 3.15 3.33 -6.83
C HIS A 55 3.46 3.42 -5.34
N VAL A 56 4.11 2.38 -4.82
CA VAL A 56 4.46 2.22 -3.42
C VAL A 56 5.96 2.03 -3.28
N ARG A 57 6.53 2.46 -2.16
CA ARG A 57 7.95 2.21 -1.83
C ARG A 57 8.14 1.76 -0.39
N ASN A 58 9.20 1.00 -0.15
CA ASN A 58 9.79 0.82 1.17
C ASN A 58 11.23 1.34 1.18
N ALA A 59 12.01 0.97 2.20
CA ALA A 59 13.40 1.43 2.34
C ALA A 59 14.33 0.98 1.19
N THR A 60 14.02 -0.12 0.50
CA THR A 60 14.92 -0.76 -0.46
C THR A 60 14.35 -0.91 -1.86
N ASP A 61 13.03 -0.88 -2.01
CA ASP A 61 12.34 -1.31 -3.21
C ASP A 61 11.05 -0.51 -3.47
N THR A 62 10.53 -0.64 -4.69
CA THR A 62 9.33 0.06 -5.17
C THR A 62 8.55 -0.80 -6.16
N GLY A 63 7.24 -0.60 -6.23
CA GLY A 63 6.40 -1.29 -7.19
C GLY A 63 5.02 -0.67 -7.35
N ILE A 64 4.20 -1.28 -8.21
CA ILE A 64 2.78 -0.95 -8.36
C ILE A 64 1.95 -1.98 -7.60
N LYS A 65 0.93 -1.51 -6.85
CA LYS A 65 -0.05 -2.36 -6.16
C LYS A 65 -1.48 -1.93 -6.41
N ASP A 66 -2.33 -2.90 -6.75
CA ASP A 66 -3.77 -2.73 -6.75
C ASP A 66 -4.25 -2.37 -5.33
N PRO A 67 -5.20 -1.42 -5.17
CA PRO A 67 -5.78 -1.08 -3.87
C PRO A 67 -6.24 -2.27 -3.02
N ARG A 68 -6.73 -3.35 -3.64
CA ARG A 68 -7.21 -4.55 -2.95
C ARG A 68 -6.09 -5.30 -2.22
N HIS A 69 -4.83 -5.05 -2.58
CA HIS A 69 -3.64 -5.65 -1.97
C HIS A 69 -3.03 -4.76 -0.89
N LEU A 70 -3.65 -3.62 -0.55
CA LEU A 70 -3.14 -2.66 0.41
C LEU A 70 -4.09 -2.52 1.59
N MET A 71 -3.57 -2.76 2.79
CA MET A 71 -4.28 -2.49 4.04
C MET A 71 -3.73 -1.21 4.67
N PRO A 72 -4.51 -0.12 4.78
CA PRO A 72 -4.03 1.11 5.38
C PRO A 72 -3.61 0.91 6.85
N LEU A 73 -2.37 1.27 7.19
CA LEU A 73 -1.88 1.31 8.56
C LEU A 73 -2.09 2.72 9.10
N ARG A 74 -3.32 3.01 9.53
CA ARG A 74 -3.62 4.30 10.15
C ARG A 74 -2.99 4.31 11.54
N GLY A 75 -2.12 5.27 11.83
CA GLY A 75 -1.53 5.52 13.15
C GLY A 75 -2.54 5.90 14.26
N ASN A 76 -3.84 5.76 14.01
CA ASN A 76 -4.89 5.97 14.99
C ASN A 76 -5.24 4.65 15.68
N PHE A 77 -4.23 3.94 16.18
CA PHE A 77 -4.45 2.87 17.16
C PHE A 77 -5.02 3.53 18.42
N GLN A 78 -6.32 3.78 18.42
CA GLN A 78 -7.06 3.95 19.66
C GLN A 78 -6.83 2.64 20.41
N PRO A 79 -6.15 2.65 21.58
CA PRO A 79 -6.04 1.45 22.38
C PRO A 79 -7.46 0.95 22.61
N GLU A 80 -7.71 -0.30 22.27
CA GLU A 80 -8.98 -0.95 22.57
C GLU A 80 -9.14 -0.87 24.09
N GLN A 81 -10.06 -0.03 24.57
CA GLN A 81 -10.41 0.00 25.97
C GLN A 81 -11.20 -1.27 26.25
N GLN A 82 -10.48 -2.37 26.41
CA GLN A 82 -11.05 -3.62 26.86
C GLN A 82 -11.45 -3.41 28.32
N SER A 83 -12.71 -3.01 28.54
CA SER A 83 -13.30 -2.97 29.86
C SER A 83 -13.46 -4.42 30.35
N VAL A 84 -12.37 -4.99 30.86
CA VAL A 84 -12.37 -6.27 31.55
C VAL A 84 -13.21 -6.07 32.81
N ARG A 85 -14.44 -6.57 32.80
CA ARG A 85 -15.16 -6.82 34.06
C ARG A 85 -14.55 -8.09 34.63
N GLU A 86 -13.67 -7.95 35.61
CA GLU A 86 -13.29 -9.07 36.46
C GLU A 86 -14.58 -9.65 37.08
N VAL A 87 -14.88 -10.90 36.76
CA VAL A 87 -15.92 -11.66 37.45
C VAL A 87 -15.27 -12.20 38.71
N GLN A 88 -15.58 -11.60 39.86
CA GLN A 88 -15.21 -12.17 41.17
C GLN A 88 -15.91 -13.52 41.35
N ALA A 89 -15.12 -14.54 41.70
CA ALA A 89 -15.57 -15.87 42.09
C ALA A 89 -16.08 -15.88 43.54
#